data_AF-A0A211YT77-F1
#
_entry.id   AF-A0A211YT77-F1
#
_cell.length_a   1.000
_cell.length_b   1.000
_cell.length_c   1.000
_cell.angle_alpha   90.00
_cell.angle_beta   90.00
_cell.angle_gamma   90.00
#
_symmetry.space_group_name_H-M   'P 1'
#
loop_
_entity.id
_entity.type
_entity.pdbx_description
1 polymer ?
#
loop_
_entity_poly.entity_id
_entity_poly.type
_entity_poly.pdbx_seq_one_letter_code
_entity_poly.pdbx_strand_id
1 'polypeptide(L)'
;MEPAPEDLDVQAYCRSLALQQIQMLTRLAEIAMQLAEAEGARAVAAQARAVQPKADEAAVQDARAEAQEAGMAFSRFSRSVHRSLALRSRAADSLCTRDKAQAADREAARQDRRDRHRNEVEGVLRHMIWDEIEDFSRVEALHAELEERVEDLYDDETLRVEDRPLGSVMAGLACGLG
;
A
#
# COMPACT_ATOMS: atom_id res chain seq x y z
N MET A 1 1.91 10.16 28.64
CA MET A 1 1.23 9.47 27.52
C MET A 1 0.58 10.58 26.74
N GLU A 2 1.19 11.02 25.64
CA GLU A 2 0.63 12.09 24.83
C GLU A 2 -0.73 11.64 24.27
N PRO A 3 -1.76 12.51 24.30
CA PRO A 3 -3.03 12.20 23.68
C PRO A 3 -2.84 12.04 22.17
N ALA A 4 -3.57 11.08 21.59
CA ALA A 4 -3.61 10.94 20.14
C ALA A 4 -4.13 12.26 19.52
N PRO A 5 -3.52 12.76 18.42
CA PRO A 5 -3.99 13.96 17.76
C PRO A 5 -5.44 13.76 17.31
N GLU A 6 -6.28 14.80 17.46
CA GLU A 6 -7.73 14.74 17.19
C GLU A 6 -8.08 14.36 15.74
N ASP A 7 -7.12 14.51 14.81
CA ASP A 7 -7.23 14.15 13.39
C ASP A 7 -6.49 12.85 13.03
N LEU A 8 -6.19 11.98 13.99
CA LEU A 8 -5.51 10.72 13.68
C LEU A 8 -6.42 9.82 12.84
N ASP A 9 -6.09 9.67 11.56
CA ASP A 9 -6.64 8.61 10.73
C ASP A 9 -6.16 7.25 11.27
N VAL A 10 -7.00 6.65 12.12
CA VAL A 10 -6.76 5.36 12.77
C VAL A 10 -6.51 4.27 11.73
N GLN A 11 -7.14 4.34 10.56
CA GLN A 11 -6.99 3.35 9.51
C GLN A 11 -5.63 3.50 8.81
N ALA A 12 -5.24 4.73 8.46
CA ALA A 12 -3.90 5.00 7.92
C ALA A 12 -2.80 4.62 8.91
N TYR A 13 -2.99 4.92 10.19
CA TYR A 13 -2.08 4.53 11.27
C TYR A 13 -1.97 3.01 11.42
N CYS A 14 -3.10 2.28 11.46
CA CYS A 14 -3.10 0.83 11.52
C CYS A 14 -2.41 0.20 10.30
N ARG A 15 -2.63 0.78 9.10
CA ARG A 15 -2.00 0.34 7.85
C ARG A 15 -0.50 0.55 7.88
N SER A 16 -0.02 1.72 8.34
CA SER A 16 1.41 2.01 8.44
C SER A 16 2.11 1.07 9.43
N LEU A 17 1.49 0.79 10.58
CA LEU A 17 2.00 -0.18 11.55
C LEU A 17 2.09 -1.59 10.96
N ALA A 18 1.07 -2.05 10.22
CA ALA A 18 1.10 -3.35 9.57
C ALA A 18 2.24 -3.47 8.54
N LEU A 19 2.46 -2.43 7.74
CA LEU A 19 3.58 -2.36 6.79
C LEU A 19 4.94 -2.40 7.50
N GLN A 20 5.08 -1.67 8.61
CA GLN A 20 6.30 -1.69 9.43
C GLN A 20 6.58 -3.09 10.00
N GLN A 21 5.55 -3.79 10.48
CA GLN A 21 5.68 -5.17 10.97
C GLN A 21 6.13 -6.13 9.86
N ILE A 22 5.57 -6.01 8.65
CA ILE A 22 5.99 -6.81 7.47
C ILE A 22 7.47 -6.56 7.14
N GLN A 23 7.92 -5.29 7.18
CA GLN A 23 9.33 -4.94 6.97
C GLN A 23 10.23 -5.53 8.05
N MET A 24 9.84 -5.41 9.32
CA MET A 24 10.59 -5.99 10.44
C MET A 24 10.71 -7.52 10.32
N LEU A 25 9.62 -8.22 9.98
CA LEU A 25 9.64 -9.67 9.76
C LEU A 25 10.52 -10.07 8.58
N THR A 26 10.55 -9.26 7.52
CA THR A 26 11.49 -9.43 6.40
C THR A 26 12.92 -9.32 6.88
N ARG A 27 13.23 -8.28 7.66
CA ARG A 27 14.57 -8.06 8.20
C ARG A 27 15.02 -9.18 9.14
N LEU A 28 14.12 -9.69 9.98
CA LEU A 28 14.40 -10.83 10.85
C LEU A 28 14.68 -12.12 10.05
N ALA A 29 13.93 -12.35 8.96
CA ALA A 29 14.18 -13.48 8.08
C ALA A 29 15.55 -13.39 7.41
N GLU A 30 15.94 -12.21 6.93
CA GLU A 30 17.27 -11.98 6.34
C GLU A 30 18.40 -12.25 7.33
N ILE A 31 18.31 -11.70 8.55
CA ILE A 31 19.33 -11.90 9.58
C ILE A 31 19.43 -13.38 9.95
N ALA A 32 18.30 -14.05 10.17
CA ALA A 32 18.29 -15.48 10.48
C ALA A 32 18.84 -16.33 9.32
N MET A 33 18.62 -15.91 8.07
CA MET A 33 19.16 -16.59 6.89
C MET A 33 20.68 -16.47 6.84
N GLN A 34 21.25 -15.28 7.07
CA GLN A 34 22.70 -15.07 7.15
C GLN A 34 23.34 -15.93 8.24
N LEU A 35 22.70 -16.01 9.41
CA LEU A 35 23.15 -16.87 10.51
C LEU A 35 23.07 -18.35 10.14
N ALA A 36 22.00 -18.78 9.48
CA ALA A 36 21.88 -20.15 8.99
C ALA A 36 22.99 -20.47 7.97
N GLU A 37 23.21 -19.62 6.97
CA GLU A 37 24.26 -19.81 5.97
C GLU A 37 25.66 -19.95 6.60
N ALA A 38 25.98 -19.09 7.58
CA ALA A 38 27.24 -19.15 8.30
C ALA A 38 27.42 -20.47 9.06
N GLU A 39 26.41 -20.91 9.82
CA GLU A 39 26.48 -22.19 10.56
C GLU A 39 26.46 -23.41 9.62
N GLY A 40 25.74 -23.33 8.49
CA GLY A 40 25.75 -24.35 7.46
C GLY A 40 27.15 -24.52 6.86
N ALA A 41 27.81 -23.41 6.52
CA ALA A 41 29.19 -23.42 6.04
C ALA A 41 30.16 -23.99 7.09
N ARG A 42 29.99 -23.62 8.38
CA ARG A 42 30.78 -24.16 9.48
C ARG A 42 30.61 -25.67 9.64
N ALA A 43 29.38 -26.17 9.56
CA ALA A 43 29.10 -27.60 9.65
C ALA A 43 29.77 -28.37 8.50
N VAL A 44 29.67 -27.87 7.26
CA VAL A 44 30.31 -28.48 6.09
C VAL A 44 31.83 -28.49 6.21
N ALA A 45 32.44 -27.38 6.66
CA ALA A 45 33.88 -27.29 6.87
C ALA A 45 34.38 -28.24 7.98
N ALA A 46 33.61 -28.40 9.06
CA ALA A 46 33.90 -29.35 10.12
C ALA A 46 33.80 -30.81 9.64
N GLN A 47 32.75 -31.14 8.86
CA GLN A 47 32.62 -32.47 8.25
C GLN A 47 33.78 -32.78 7.29
N ALA A 48 34.20 -31.81 6.48
CA ALA A 48 35.33 -31.99 5.57
C ALA A 48 36.63 -32.31 6.32
N ARG A 49 36.86 -31.70 7.50
CA ARG A 49 38.01 -32.02 8.37
C ARG A 49 37.93 -33.42 8.95
N ALA A 50 36.73 -33.89 9.31
CA ALA A 50 36.52 -35.22 9.89
C ALA A 50 36.79 -36.40 8.91
N VAL A 51 36.90 -36.13 7.60
CA VAL A 51 37.11 -37.16 6.56
C VAL A 51 38.53 -37.07 5.95
N GLN A 52 39.40 -36.21 6.48
CA GLN A 52 40.76 -36.08 5.95
C GLN A 52 41.59 -37.35 6.16
N PRO A 53 42.25 -37.87 5.12
CA PRO A 53 43.13 -39.02 5.27
C PRO A 53 44.34 -38.63 6.14
N LYS A 54 44.58 -39.38 7.22
CA LYS A 54 45.63 -39.19 8.25
C LYS A 54 45.31 -38.21 9.39
N ALA A 55 44.05 -37.80 9.56
CA ALA A 55 43.64 -37.13 10.79
C ALA A 55 43.71 -38.09 11.99
N ASP A 56 44.16 -37.57 13.14
CA ASP A 56 44.13 -38.29 14.41
C ASP A 56 42.68 -38.55 14.86
N GLU A 57 42.45 -39.64 15.59
CA GLU A 57 41.10 -40.03 16.03
C GLU A 57 40.46 -38.95 16.91
N ALA A 58 41.22 -38.32 17.81
CA ALA A 58 40.72 -37.23 18.65
C ALA A 58 40.28 -36.03 17.79
N ALA A 59 41.10 -35.64 16.81
CA ALA A 59 40.78 -34.56 15.88
C ALA A 59 39.53 -34.84 15.03
N VAL A 60 39.31 -36.10 14.64
CA VAL A 60 38.10 -36.52 13.93
C VAL A 60 36.86 -36.42 14.82
N GLN A 61 36.96 -36.83 16.09
CA GLN A 61 35.84 -36.72 17.03
C GLN A 61 35.48 -35.26 17.33
N ASP A 62 36.48 -34.40 17.55
CA ASP A 62 36.26 -32.96 17.76
C ASP A 62 35.59 -32.30 16.54
N ALA A 63 36.05 -32.63 15.33
CA ALA A 63 35.45 -32.13 14.09
C ALA A 63 34.00 -32.62 13.90
N ARG A 64 33.68 -33.85 14.31
CA ARG A 64 32.30 -34.37 14.29
C ARG A 64 31.41 -33.67 15.32
N ALA A 65 31.91 -33.40 16.51
CA ALA A 65 31.19 -32.67 17.54
C ALA A 65 30.87 -31.24 17.07
N GLU A 66 31.85 -30.55 16.49
CA GLU A 66 31.65 -29.20 15.91
C GLU A 66 30.63 -29.24 14.77
N ALA A 67 30.71 -30.24 13.87
CA ALA A 67 29.74 -30.39 12.80
C ALA A 67 28.31 -30.61 13.31
N GLN A 68 28.14 -31.37 14.38
CA GLN A 68 26.82 -31.58 15.00
C GLN A 68 26.30 -30.30 15.65
N GLU A 69 27.15 -29.55 16.37
CA GLU A 69 26.77 -28.29 16.99
C GLU A 69 26.32 -27.26 15.94
N ALA A 70 27.14 -27.04 14.91
CA ALA A 70 26.84 -26.13 13.82
C ALA A 70 25.57 -26.58 13.05
N GLY A 71 25.39 -27.89 12.82
CA GLY A 71 24.17 -28.43 12.19
C GLY A 71 22.90 -28.20 13.02
N MET A 72 22.99 -28.29 14.34
CA MET A 72 21.90 -27.95 15.25
C MET A 72 21.59 -26.45 15.23
N ALA A 73 22.62 -25.59 15.21
CA ALA A 73 22.46 -24.14 15.11
C ALA A 73 21.81 -23.74 13.77
N PHE A 74 22.30 -24.27 12.65
CA PHE A 74 21.69 -24.13 11.33
C PHE A 74 20.19 -24.45 11.37
N SER A 75 19.83 -25.62 11.93
CA SER A 75 18.43 -26.06 12.00
C SER A 75 17.56 -25.11 12.82
N ARG A 76 18.10 -24.49 13.89
CA ARG A 76 17.39 -23.49 14.68
C ARG A 76 17.17 -22.21 13.88
N PHE A 77 18.20 -21.70 13.21
CA PHE A 77 18.09 -20.48 12.41
C PHE A 77 17.17 -20.67 11.20
N SER A 78 17.24 -21.79 10.49
CA SER A 78 16.32 -22.13 9.40
C SER A 78 14.86 -22.15 9.85
N ARG A 79 14.57 -22.70 11.04
CA ARG A 79 13.22 -22.63 11.63
C ARG A 79 12.78 -21.18 11.92
N SER A 80 13.69 -20.34 12.40
CA SER A 80 13.41 -18.92 12.61
C SER A 80 13.11 -18.19 11.30
N VAL A 81 13.86 -18.48 10.22
CA VAL A 81 13.58 -17.95 8.87
C VAL A 81 12.18 -18.34 8.42
N HIS A 82 11.85 -19.64 8.45
CA HIS A 82 10.54 -20.13 8.04
C HIS A 82 9.41 -19.48 8.84
N ARG A 83 9.58 -19.34 10.16
CA ARG A 83 8.60 -18.69 11.01
C ARG A 83 8.40 -17.22 10.66
N SER A 84 9.48 -16.46 10.47
CA SER A 84 9.41 -15.04 10.10
C SER A 84 8.74 -14.85 8.74
N LEU A 85 9.07 -15.66 7.74
CA LEU A 85 8.43 -15.63 6.42
C LEU A 85 6.94 -16.00 6.48
N ALA A 86 6.57 -17.02 7.26
CA ALA A 86 5.17 -17.40 7.43
C ALA A 86 4.34 -16.29 8.10
N LEU A 87 4.90 -15.64 9.13
CA LEU A 87 4.26 -14.49 9.78
C LEU A 87 4.13 -13.31 8.82
N ARG A 88 5.17 -13.05 8.02
CA ARG A 88 5.15 -11.99 7.00
C ARG A 88 4.05 -12.22 5.96
N SER A 89 3.93 -13.44 5.45
CA SER A 89 2.87 -13.80 4.49
C SER A 89 1.49 -13.53 5.08
N ARG A 90 1.22 -14.02 6.28
CA ARG A 90 -0.08 -13.82 6.95
C ARG A 90 -0.40 -12.34 7.18
N ALA A 91 0.59 -11.55 7.58
CA ALA A 91 0.42 -10.11 7.76
C ALA A 91 0.10 -9.42 6.42
N ALA A 92 0.80 -9.78 5.34
CA ALA A 92 0.54 -9.26 4.01
C ALA A 92 -0.86 -9.67 3.48
N ASP A 93 -1.25 -10.93 3.67
CA ASP A 93 -2.57 -11.45 3.26
C ASP A 93 -3.70 -10.74 4.01
N SER A 94 -3.53 -10.54 5.33
CA SER A 94 -4.50 -9.81 6.15
C SER A 94 -4.65 -8.36 5.68
N LEU A 95 -3.52 -7.69 5.38
CA LEU A 95 -3.54 -6.31 4.88
C LEU A 95 -4.22 -6.22 3.51
N CYS A 96 -3.86 -7.11 2.58
CA CYS A 96 -4.45 -7.15 1.24
C CYS A 96 -5.96 -7.42 1.30
N THR A 97 -6.40 -8.33 2.17
CA THR A 97 -7.83 -8.63 2.36
C THR A 97 -8.59 -7.41 2.87
N ARG A 98 -8.05 -6.69 3.86
CA ARG A 98 -8.65 -5.45 4.36
C ARG A 98 -8.70 -4.37 3.30
N ASP A 99 -7.61 -4.15 2.58
CA ASP A 99 -7.55 -3.15 1.51
C ASP A 99 -8.59 -3.44 0.43
N LYS A 100 -8.77 -4.72 0.03
CA LYS A 100 -9.80 -5.14 -0.93
C LYS A 100 -11.22 -4.93 -0.40
N ALA A 101 -11.48 -5.31 0.85
CA ALA A 101 -12.79 -5.12 1.47
C ALA A 101 -13.19 -3.62 1.50
N GLN A 102 -12.22 -2.75 1.75
CA GLN A 102 -12.42 -1.30 1.82
C GLN A 102 -12.29 -0.59 0.46
N ALA A 103 -12.04 -1.31 -0.63
CA ALA A 103 -11.91 -0.69 -1.95
C ALA A 103 -13.25 -0.14 -2.44
N ALA A 104 -14.32 -0.92 -2.28
CA ALA A 104 -15.66 -0.50 -2.65
C ALA A 104 -16.13 0.74 -1.85
N ASP A 105 -15.92 0.74 -0.53
CA ASP A 105 -16.29 1.87 0.33
C ASP A 105 -15.53 3.16 -0.05
N ARG A 106 -14.24 3.03 -0.42
CA ARG A 106 -13.42 4.17 -0.86
C ARG A 106 -13.87 4.71 -2.21
N GLU A 107 -14.25 3.83 -3.13
CA GLU A 107 -14.77 4.24 -4.43
C GLU A 107 -16.16 4.88 -4.28
N ALA A 108 -17.03 4.32 -3.45
CA ALA A 108 -18.33 4.93 -3.11
C ALA A 108 -18.14 6.31 -2.48
N ALA A 109 -17.28 6.44 -1.47
CA ALA A 109 -16.99 7.74 -0.85
C ALA A 109 -16.37 8.75 -1.82
N ARG A 110 -15.63 8.28 -2.83
CA ARG A 110 -15.13 9.13 -3.91
C ARG A 110 -16.24 9.55 -4.84
N GLN A 111 -17.09 8.63 -5.27
CA GLN A 111 -18.25 8.92 -6.11
C GLN A 111 -19.15 9.95 -5.42
N ASP A 112 -19.43 9.79 -4.12
CA ASP A 112 -20.20 10.77 -3.34
C ASP A 112 -19.57 12.18 -3.36
N ARG A 113 -18.24 12.28 -3.28
CA ARG A 113 -17.55 13.58 -3.40
C ARG A 113 -17.67 14.13 -4.80
N ARG A 114 -17.53 13.27 -5.81
CA ARG A 114 -17.64 13.63 -7.22
C ARG A 114 -19.03 14.14 -7.56
N ASP A 115 -20.08 13.46 -7.12
CA ASP A 115 -21.47 13.86 -7.33
C ASP A 115 -21.79 15.19 -6.63
N ARG A 116 -21.32 15.36 -5.38
CA ARG A 116 -21.45 16.66 -4.68
C ARG A 116 -20.74 17.77 -5.44
N HIS A 117 -19.51 17.52 -5.89
CA HIS A 117 -18.74 18.50 -6.64
C HIS A 117 -19.40 18.83 -7.98
N ARG A 118 -19.97 17.85 -8.69
CA ARG A 118 -20.75 18.05 -9.92
C ARG A 118 -21.93 18.97 -9.67
N ASN A 119 -22.74 18.64 -8.67
CA ASN A 119 -23.95 19.41 -8.33
C ASN A 119 -23.62 20.84 -7.91
N GLU A 120 -22.49 21.05 -7.23
CA GLU A 120 -22.04 22.40 -6.84
C GLU A 120 -21.59 23.22 -8.06
N VAL A 121 -20.75 22.64 -8.93
CA VAL A 121 -20.30 23.30 -10.18
C VAL A 121 -21.49 23.65 -11.08
N GLU A 122 -22.35 22.67 -11.35
CA GLU A 122 -23.53 22.83 -12.19
C GLU A 122 -24.47 23.87 -11.60
N GLY A 123 -24.74 23.79 -10.30
CA GLY A 123 -25.59 24.73 -9.57
C GLY A 123 -25.10 26.16 -9.68
N VAL A 124 -23.81 26.43 -9.38
CA VAL A 124 -23.25 27.79 -9.42
C VAL A 124 -23.29 28.37 -10.83
N LEU A 125 -22.84 27.61 -11.84
CA LEU A 125 -22.80 28.11 -13.22
C LEU A 125 -24.20 28.36 -13.79
N ARG A 126 -25.19 27.50 -13.49
CA ARG A 126 -26.58 27.73 -13.91
C ARG A 126 -27.17 29.01 -13.31
N HIS A 127 -26.89 29.29 -12.03
CA HIS A 127 -27.31 30.53 -11.39
C HIS A 127 -26.65 31.76 -12.04
N MET A 128 -25.34 31.70 -12.33
CA MET A 128 -24.65 32.79 -13.00
C MET A 128 -25.23 33.08 -14.40
N ILE A 129 -25.47 32.04 -15.21
CA ILE A 129 -26.08 32.19 -16.55
C ILE A 129 -27.47 32.84 -16.44
N TRP A 130 -28.27 32.40 -15.47
CA TRP A 130 -29.61 32.94 -15.24
C TRP A 130 -29.58 34.42 -14.81
N ASP A 131 -28.66 34.79 -13.93
CA ASP A 131 -28.56 36.15 -13.41
C ASP A 131 -27.98 37.15 -14.43
N GLU A 132 -27.13 36.69 -15.35
CA GLU A 132 -26.43 37.55 -16.32
C GLU A 132 -27.16 37.74 -17.66
N ILE A 133 -28.08 36.84 -18.03
CA ILE A 133 -28.69 36.82 -19.37
C ILE A 133 -30.19 37.01 -19.30
N GLU A 134 -30.68 38.09 -19.91
CA GLU A 134 -32.12 38.42 -19.94
C GLU A 134 -32.91 37.61 -20.99
N ASP A 135 -32.26 37.11 -22.04
CA ASP A 135 -32.90 36.31 -23.08
C ASP A 135 -33.07 34.84 -22.64
N PHE A 136 -34.30 34.48 -22.28
CA PHE A 136 -34.65 33.13 -21.86
C PHE A 136 -34.29 32.04 -22.87
N SER A 137 -34.40 32.30 -24.17
CA SER A 137 -34.07 31.28 -25.18
C SER A 137 -32.56 31.00 -25.20
N ARG A 138 -31.77 32.04 -24.94
CA ARG A 138 -30.31 31.94 -24.83
C ARG A 138 -29.88 31.29 -23.52
N VAL A 139 -30.57 31.58 -22.41
CA VAL A 139 -30.33 30.92 -21.12
C VAL A 139 -30.52 29.40 -21.25
N GLU A 140 -31.62 28.95 -21.84
CA GLU A 140 -31.89 27.52 -22.04
C GLU A 140 -30.82 26.85 -22.91
N ALA A 141 -30.39 27.51 -24.00
CA ALA A 141 -29.33 27.00 -24.85
C ALA A 141 -28.00 26.83 -24.11
N LEU A 142 -27.63 27.82 -23.28
CA LEU A 142 -26.40 27.78 -22.49
C LEU A 142 -26.49 26.79 -21.32
N HIS A 143 -27.66 26.58 -20.73
CA HIS A 143 -27.87 25.53 -19.74
C HIS A 143 -27.69 24.14 -20.35
N ALA A 144 -28.23 23.90 -21.55
CA ALA A 144 -28.05 22.64 -22.26
C ALA A 144 -26.59 22.38 -22.64
N GLU A 145 -25.87 23.40 -23.14
CA GLU A 145 -24.44 23.29 -23.44
C GLU A 145 -23.60 23.04 -22.17
N LEU A 146 -23.95 23.71 -21.07
CA LEU A 146 -23.31 23.48 -19.78
C LEU A 146 -23.53 22.06 -19.27
N GLU A 147 -24.74 21.52 -19.42
CA GLU A 147 -25.07 20.15 -19.00
C GLU A 147 -24.23 19.12 -19.75
N GLU A 148 -24.12 19.24 -21.09
CA GLU A 148 -23.29 18.38 -21.93
C GLU A 148 -21.81 18.44 -21.51
N ARG A 149 -21.27 19.64 -21.29
CA ARG A 149 -19.87 19.81 -20.86
C ARG A 149 -19.60 19.26 -19.46
N VAL A 150 -20.56 19.38 -18.54
CA VAL A 150 -20.46 18.82 -17.20
C VAL A 150 -20.52 17.29 -17.27
N GLU A 151 -21.40 16.71 -18.07
CA GLU A 151 -21.47 15.26 -18.30
C GLU A 151 -20.13 14.75 -18.86
N ASP A 152 -19.64 15.32 -19.96
CA ASP A 152 -18.36 14.93 -20.57
C ASP A 152 -17.18 14.97 -19.59
N LEU A 153 -17.11 16.01 -18.76
CA LEU A 153 -16.03 16.17 -17.78
C LEU A 153 -16.14 15.15 -16.63
N TYR A 154 -17.34 14.87 -16.16
CA TYR A 154 -17.57 14.02 -14.99
C TYR A 154 -17.73 12.53 -15.32
N ASP A 155 -18.01 12.17 -16.57
CA ASP A 155 -18.04 10.78 -17.05
C ASP A 155 -16.65 10.16 -17.19
N ASP A 156 -15.61 10.97 -17.39
CA ASP A 156 -14.23 10.47 -17.37
C ASP A 156 -13.78 10.16 -15.94
N GLU A 157 -14.00 8.92 -15.51
CA GLU A 157 -13.59 8.38 -14.21
C GLU A 157 -12.07 8.48 -13.99
N THR A 158 -11.25 8.56 -15.03
CA THR A 158 -9.80 8.65 -14.89
C THR A 158 -9.37 10.03 -14.37
N LEU A 159 -10.17 11.06 -14.64
CA LEU A 159 -9.93 12.41 -14.14
C LEU A 159 -10.42 12.55 -12.70
N ARG A 160 -9.54 13.02 -11.82
CA ARG A 160 -9.85 13.33 -10.42
C ARG A 160 -10.38 14.75 -10.30
N VAL A 161 -11.54 14.98 -10.91
CA VAL A 161 -12.19 16.30 -10.96
C VAL A 161 -12.58 16.77 -9.57
N GLU A 162 -13.00 15.83 -8.70
CA GLU A 162 -13.41 16.08 -7.32
C GLU A 162 -12.28 16.57 -6.38
N ASP A 163 -11.03 16.42 -6.79
CA ASP A 163 -9.86 16.88 -6.04
C ASP A 163 -9.37 18.27 -6.52
N ARG A 164 -9.99 18.83 -7.58
CA ARG A 164 -9.61 20.13 -8.14
C ARG A 164 -10.33 21.27 -7.41
N PRO A 165 -9.73 22.47 -7.33
CA PRO A 165 -10.44 23.64 -6.83
C PRO A 165 -11.66 23.96 -7.69
N LEU A 166 -12.82 24.14 -7.06
CA LEU A 166 -14.11 24.45 -7.71
C LEU A 166 -13.97 25.56 -8.76
N GLY A 167 -13.35 26.68 -8.39
CA GLY A 167 -13.15 27.84 -9.27
C GLY A 167 -12.35 27.54 -10.55
N SER A 168 -11.40 26.60 -10.49
CA SER A 168 -10.64 26.19 -11.68
C SER A 168 -11.50 25.36 -12.63
N VAL A 169 -12.37 24.50 -12.10
CA VAL A 169 -13.28 23.69 -12.90
C VAL A 169 -14.34 24.58 -13.54
N MET A 170 -14.94 25.48 -12.75
CA MET A 170 -15.92 26.45 -13.25
C MET A 170 -15.33 27.35 -14.34
N ALA A 171 -14.14 27.91 -14.13
CA ALA A 171 -13.49 28.74 -15.14
C ALA A 171 -13.22 27.96 -16.44
N GLY A 172 -12.77 26.70 -16.34
CA GLY A 172 -12.54 25.85 -17.50
C GLY A 172 -13.82 25.55 -18.29
N LEU A 173 -14.92 25.24 -17.59
CA LEU A 173 -16.22 24.99 -18.21
C LEU A 173 -16.81 26.25 -18.85
N ALA A 174 -16.70 27.39 -18.16
CA ALA A 174 -17.17 28.69 -18.65
C ALA A 174 -16.35 29.20 -19.85
N CYS A 175 -15.07 28.85 -19.95
CA CYS A 175 -14.26 29.17 -21.11
C CYS A 175 -14.82 28.50 -22.36
N GLY A 176 -15.47 29.31 -23.21
CA GLY A 176 -16.03 28.89 -24.49
C GLY A 176 -17.51 28.55 -24.46
N LEU A 177 -18.22 28.76 -23.34
CA LEU A 177 -19.69 28.85 -23.36
C LEU A 177 -20.06 30.14 -24.12
N GLY A 178 -20.93 30.05 -25.13
CA GLY A 178 -21.38 31.24 -25.87
C GLY A 178 -21.50 31.10 -27.37
#